data_AF-A0A2E0NSK7-F1
#
_entry.id   AF-A0A2E0NSK7-F1
#
_cell.length_a   1.000
_cell.length_b   1.000
_cell.length_c   1.000
_cell.angle_alpha   90.00
_cell.angle_beta   90.00
_cell.angle_gamma   90.00
#
_symmetry.space_group_name_H-M   'P 1'
#
loop_
_entity.id
_entity.type
_entity.pdbx_description
1 polymer ?
#
loop_
_entity_poly.entity_id
_entity_poly.type
_entity_poly.pdbx_seq_one_letter_code
_entity_poly.pdbx_strand_id
1 'polypeptide(L)'
;MPQVLEAMSKSSKKFYIKTRHSLVGGSTLSQHLNQEKGTKTIDILNKESFDYVILNHHSLATIDGAKSFLDISKQIVELVKAKNAIPVFMQTWAYKSKPLMINPIADAYQNMGKQLDVDIVPCGLLSSQVRKLRPEINLFDDDDKHPSKNATYLNALAFFKYFTNEKTKNIPKRITTTDQNGQKLWLLFLSQQNADFLQQLVDNYDFKTIIN
;
A
#
# COMPACT_ATOMS: atom_id res chain seq x y z
N MET A 1 -2.84 1.46 7.70
CA MET A 1 -2.49 0.29 6.87
C MET A 1 -1.28 -0.49 7.40
N PRO A 2 -0.08 0.07 7.68
CA PRO A 2 1.11 -0.73 8.05
C PRO A 2 0.88 -1.70 9.23
N GLN A 3 0.30 -1.20 10.34
CA GLN A 3 -0.05 -2.03 11.50
C GLN A 3 -1.08 -3.12 11.19
N VAL A 4 -1.94 -2.90 10.19
CA VAL A 4 -2.91 -3.91 9.73
C VAL A 4 -2.19 -5.03 8.99
N LEU A 5 -1.25 -4.70 8.09
CA LEU A 5 -0.41 -5.69 7.40
C LEU A 5 0.40 -6.52 8.40
N GLU A 6 1.04 -5.87 9.37
CA GLU A 6 1.78 -6.56 10.43
C GLU A 6 0.88 -7.51 11.23
N ALA A 7 -0.30 -7.05 11.64
CA ALA A 7 -1.27 -7.90 12.33
C ALA A 7 -1.80 -9.05 11.44
N MET A 8 -2.01 -8.82 10.15
CA MET A 8 -2.41 -9.86 9.19
C MET A 8 -1.33 -10.94 9.05
N SER A 9 -0.05 -10.54 9.03
CA SER A 9 1.08 -11.46 8.86
C SER A 9 1.15 -12.53 9.93
N LYS A 10 0.61 -12.27 11.13
CA LYS A 10 0.47 -13.26 12.23
C LYS A 10 -0.40 -14.48 11.86
N SER A 11 -1.17 -14.39 10.78
CA SER A 11 -1.95 -15.51 10.24
C SER A 11 -1.09 -16.48 9.42
N SER A 12 0.11 -16.05 9.00
CA SER A 12 1.10 -16.90 8.35
C SER A 12 1.85 -17.73 9.40
N LYS A 13 2.15 -18.98 9.05
CA LYS A 13 3.05 -19.85 9.84
C LYS A 13 4.52 -19.69 9.44
N LYS A 14 4.78 -19.00 8.33
CA LYS A 14 6.10 -18.94 7.69
C LYS A 14 6.71 -17.54 7.74
N PHE A 15 5.88 -16.51 7.61
CA PHE A 15 6.32 -15.14 7.46
C PHE A 15 5.78 -14.26 8.59
N TYR A 16 6.64 -13.41 9.13
CA TYR A 16 6.23 -12.31 9.99
C TYR A 16 6.70 -11.01 9.35
N ILE A 17 5.78 -10.06 9.15
CA ILE A 17 6.08 -8.78 8.53
C ILE A 17 6.06 -7.73 9.63
N LYS A 18 7.24 -7.22 9.99
CA LYS A 18 7.39 -6.08 10.90
C LYS A 18 7.33 -4.78 10.11
N THR A 19 6.56 -3.82 10.61
CA THR A 19 6.36 -2.55 9.90
C THR A 19 6.81 -1.35 10.70
N ARG A 20 7.36 -0.37 9.98
CA ARG A 20 7.62 1.00 10.44
C ARG A 20 7.07 1.95 9.38
N HIS A 21 6.72 3.17 9.74
CA HIS A 21 6.22 4.13 8.78
C HIS A 21 6.71 5.56 9.05
N SER A 22 6.80 6.35 7.99
CA SER A 22 6.89 7.80 8.03
C SER A 22 5.76 8.33 7.15
N LEU A 23 4.61 8.63 7.76
CA LEU A 23 3.41 9.08 7.06
C LEU A 23 3.03 10.46 7.58
N VAL A 24 2.88 11.42 6.67
CA VAL A 24 2.41 12.78 6.98
C VAL A 24 1.26 13.09 6.03
N GLY A 25 0.15 13.59 6.55
CA GLY A 25 -1.04 13.88 5.73
C GLY A 25 -0.72 14.82 4.57
N GLY A 26 -0.98 14.39 3.33
CA GLY A 26 -0.77 15.16 2.11
C GLY A 26 0.68 15.54 1.80
N SER A 27 1.68 14.81 2.30
CA SER A 27 3.08 15.01 1.87
C SER A 27 3.34 14.39 0.49
N THR A 28 4.38 14.89 -0.20
CA THR A 28 4.93 14.29 -1.42
C THR A 28 6.25 13.57 -1.14
N LEU A 29 6.69 12.66 -2.02
CA LEU A 29 8.01 12.02 -1.85
C LEU A 29 9.17 13.02 -1.91
N SER A 30 9.03 14.12 -2.65
CA SER A 30 10.01 15.23 -2.62
C SER A 30 10.13 15.81 -1.20
N GLN A 31 9.01 16.00 -0.51
CA GLN A 31 9.04 16.50 0.87
C GLN A 31 9.68 15.50 1.83
N HIS A 32 9.48 14.19 1.60
CA HIS A 32 10.18 13.14 2.35
C HIS A 32 11.69 13.14 2.10
N LEU A 33 12.13 13.37 0.85
CA LEU A 33 13.56 13.49 0.49
C LEU A 33 14.19 14.71 1.16
N ASN A 34 13.46 15.83 1.19
CA ASN A 34 13.94 17.11 1.71
C ASN A 34 13.71 17.30 3.23
N GLN A 35 13.16 16.29 3.92
CA GLN A 35 12.79 16.36 5.34
C GLN A 35 11.82 17.51 5.68
N GLU A 36 10.97 17.88 4.72
CA GLU A 36 9.96 18.91 4.87
C GLU A 36 8.70 18.35 5.57
N LYS A 37 7.80 19.26 6.00
CA LYS A 37 6.48 18.92 6.58
C LYS A 37 6.54 17.98 7.81
N GLY A 38 7.67 17.90 8.49
CA GLY A 38 7.86 17.03 9.64
C GLY A 38 8.03 15.55 9.28
N THR A 39 8.31 15.22 8.02
CA THR A 39 8.59 13.84 7.58
C THR A 39 9.82 13.27 8.30
N LYS A 40 9.81 11.96 8.55
CA LYS A 40 10.87 11.25 9.29
C LYS A 40 11.60 10.21 8.45
N THR A 41 11.40 10.21 7.13
CA THR A 41 11.91 9.17 6.24
C THR A 41 13.42 9.05 6.29
N ILE A 42 14.15 10.16 6.11
CA ILE A 42 15.61 10.15 6.13
C ILE A 42 16.14 9.74 7.51
N ASP A 43 15.57 10.29 8.60
CA ASP A 43 15.95 9.93 9.97
C ASP A 43 15.78 8.43 10.24
N ILE A 44 14.66 7.84 9.80
CA ILE A 44 14.36 6.42 9.99
C ILE A 44 15.31 5.56 9.14
N LEU A 45 15.51 5.89 7.86
CA LEU A 45 16.43 5.16 6.97
C LEU A 45 17.91 5.25 7.40
N ASN A 46 18.27 6.24 8.22
CA ASN A 46 19.61 6.37 8.78
C ASN A 46 19.79 5.59 10.09
N LYS A 47 18.70 5.33 10.84
CA LYS A 47 18.75 4.70 12.17
C LYS A 47 18.37 3.23 12.17
N GLU A 48 17.56 2.81 11.22
CA GLU A 48 17.01 1.47 11.11
C GLU A 48 17.36 0.87 9.74
N SER A 49 17.46 -0.46 9.67
CA SER A 49 17.64 -1.20 8.41
C SER A 49 16.33 -1.87 8.02
N PHE A 50 16.08 -1.96 6.72
CA PHE A 50 14.84 -2.52 6.16
C PHE A 50 15.17 -3.47 5.02
N ASP A 51 14.48 -4.61 4.95
CA ASP A 51 14.54 -5.47 3.77
C ASP A 51 13.85 -4.80 2.58
N TYR A 52 12.71 -4.15 2.83
CA TYR A 52 11.89 -3.47 1.83
C TYR A 52 11.45 -2.09 2.29
N VAL A 53 11.37 -1.14 1.36
CA VAL A 53 10.78 0.19 1.58
C VAL A 53 9.63 0.41 0.61
N ILE A 54 8.42 0.53 1.16
CA ILE A 54 7.22 0.82 0.37
C ILE A 54 7.12 2.32 0.10
N LEU A 55 7.07 2.68 -1.18
CA LEU A 55 7.00 4.04 -1.67
C LEU A 55 5.59 4.35 -2.17
N ASN A 56 4.96 5.33 -1.54
CA ASN A 56 3.64 5.82 -1.94
C ASN A 56 3.74 7.31 -2.30
N HIS A 57 3.39 7.63 -3.55
CA HIS A 57 3.31 9.02 -3.99
C HIS A 57 2.04 9.71 -3.50
N HIS A 58 2.02 11.03 -3.60
CA HIS A 58 0.79 11.80 -3.44
C HIS A 58 -0.23 11.38 -4.50
N SER A 59 -1.53 11.37 -4.17
CA SER A 59 -2.58 10.79 -5.00
C SER A 59 -2.73 11.40 -6.40
N LEU A 60 -2.26 12.64 -6.60
CA LEU A 60 -2.28 13.33 -7.89
C LEU A 60 -0.92 13.43 -8.58
N ALA A 61 0.14 12.82 -8.02
CA ALA A 61 1.50 13.02 -8.52
C ALA A 61 1.66 12.59 -9.99
N THR A 62 0.95 11.54 -10.42
CA THR A 62 0.97 11.05 -11.80
C THR A 62 0.19 11.94 -12.78
N ILE A 63 -0.69 12.81 -12.28
CA ILE A 63 -1.61 13.61 -13.10
C ILE A 63 -1.10 15.06 -13.19
N ASP A 64 -0.75 15.68 -12.07
CA ASP A 64 -0.38 17.10 -11.99
C ASP A 64 1.12 17.35 -12.22
N GLY A 65 1.94 16.29 -12.28
CA GLY A 65 3.40 16.41 -12.26
C GLY A 65 4.13 15.21 -12.88
N ALA A 66 3.68 14.66 -13.99
CA ALA A 66 4.22 13.41 -14.55
C ALA A 66 5.76 13.42 -14.77
N LYS A 67 6.35 14.57 -15.17
CA LYS A 67 7.81 14.69 -15.31
C LYS A 67 8.51 14.65 -13.94
N SER A 68 8.03 15.41 -12.96
CA SER A 68 8.59 15.39 -11.61
C SER A 68 8.33 14.05 -10.90
N PHE A 69 7.25 13.35 -11.23
CA PHE A 69 6.93 12.03 -10.70
C PHE A 69 8.06 11.04 -10.94
N LEU A 70 8.54 10.89 -12.19
CA LEU A 70 9.63 9.95 -12.49
C LEU A 70 10.95 10.38 -11.84
N ASP A 71 11.31 11.66 -11.92
CA ASP A 71 12.58 12.17 -11.38
C ASP A 71 12.64 12.01 -9.85
N ILE A 72 11.56 12.30 -9.13
CA ILE A 72 11.45 12.10 -7.68
C ILE A 72 11.50 10.61 -7.34
N SER A 73 10.83 9.78 -8.16
CA SER A 73 10.83 8.32 -7.98
C SER A 73 12.23 7.73 -8.13
N LYS A 74 12.99 8.20 -9.11
CA LYS A 74 14.38 7.80 -9.31
C LYS A 74 15.23 8.13 -8.07
N GLN A 75 15.15 9.37 -7.57
CA GLN A 75 15.92 9.81 -6.41
C GLN A 75 15.63 8.97 -5.16
N ILE A 76 14.36 8.72 -4.84
CA ILE A 76 14.01 7.93 -3.66
C ILE A 76 14.36 6.45 -3.83
N VAL A 77 14.27 5.90 -5.04
CA VAL A 77 14.70 4.52 -5.35
C VAL A 77 16.20 4.37 -5.17
N GLU A 78 17.00 5.32 -5.68
CA GLU A 78 18.46 5.33 -5.50
C GLU A 78 18.83 5.44 -4.02
N LEU A 79 18.14 6.30 -3.26
CA LEU A 79 18.34 6.40 -1.82
C LEU A 79 18.06 5.07 -1.11
N VAL A 80 16.92 4.43 -1.40
CA VAL A 80 16.54 3.16 -0.78
C VAL A 80 17.56 2.06 -1.12
N LYS A 81 17.97 1.95 -2.38
CA LYS A 81 18.99 0.99 -2.83
C LYS A 81 20.34 1.26 -2.15
N ALA A 82 20.73 2.53 -1.98
CA ALA A 82 21.96 2.90 -1.26
C ALA A 82 21.92 2.56 0.24
N LYS A 83 20.73 2.31 0.81
CA LYS A 83 20.53 1.77 2.16
C LYS A 83 20.43 0.25 2.21
N ASN A 84 20.76 -0.44 1.11
CA ASN A 84 20.67 -1.90 0.93
C ASN A 84 19.25 -2.46 1.13
N ALA A 85 18.22 -1.64 0.90
CA ALA A 85 16.83 -2.04 0.96
C ALA A 85 16.24 -2.16 -0.46
N ILE A 86 15.19 -2.97 -0.60
CA ILE A 86 14.49 -3.14 -1.88
C ILE A 86 13.31 -2.15 -1.95
N PRO A 87 13.31 -1.18 -2.89
CA PRO A 87 12.17 -0.31 -3.07
C PRO A 87 11.01 -1.08 -3.71
N VAL A 88 9.78 -0.74 -3.32
CA VAL A 88 8.55 -1.27 -3.92
C VAL A 88 7.53 -0.15 -3.98
N PHE A 89 6.89 0.06 -5.12
CA PHE A 89 5.87 1.08 -5.26
C PHE A 89 4.48 0.57 -4.88
N MET A 90 3.73 1.43 -4.20
CA MET A 90 2.29 1.27 -3.98
C MET A 90 1.54 2.10 -5.02
N GLN A 91 0.83 1.43 -5.95
CA GLN A 91 -0.01 2.13 -6.92
C GLN A 91 -1.25 2.72 -6.23
N THR A 92 -1.42 4.04 -6.31
CA THR A 92 -2.57 4.74 -5.75
C THR A 92 -3.86 4.50 -6.54
N TRP A 93 -5.00 4.85 -5.95
CA TRP A 93 -6.34 4.66 -6.51
C TRP A 93 -6.93 5.95 -7.10
N ALA A 94 -7.91 5.78 -7.97
CA ALA A 94 -8.77 6.87 -8.42
C ALA A 94 -9.64 7.42 -7.28
N TYR A 95 -9.95 8.71 -7.33
CA TYR A 95 -10.93 9.30 -6.43
C TYR A 95 -12.33 8.72 -6.67
N LYS A 96 -13.18 8.78 -5.64
CA LYS A 96 -14.54 8.24 -5.68
C LYS A 96 -15.34 8.92 -6.80
N SER A 97 -15.27 10.25 -6.88
CA SER A 97 -15.92 11.09 -7.88
C SER A 97 -15.32 10.98 -9.30
N LYS A 98 -14.10 10.46 -9.45
CA LYS A 98 -13.36 10.42 -10.71
C LYS A 98 -12.80 9.03 -11.02
N PRO A 99 -13.65 8.00 -11.21
CA PRO A 99 -13.21 6.61 -11.46
C PRO A 99 -12.25 6.46 -12.64
N LEU A 100 -12.40 7.29 -13.68
CA LEU A 100 -11.57 7.23 -14.89
C LEU A 100 -10.10 7.63 -14.66
N MET A 101 -9.76 8.22 -13.51
CA MET A 101 -8.37 8.53 -13.15
C MET A 101 -7.50 7.27 -13.03
N ILE A 102 -8.09 6.08 -12.85
CA ILE A 102 -7.29 4.89 -12.59
C ILE A 102 -6.40 4.50 -13.77
N ASN A 103 -6.87 4.69 -15.02
CA ASN A 103 -6.10 4.32 -16.20
C ASN A 103 -4.79 5.11 -16.30
N PRO A 104 -4.80 6.46 -16.34
CA PRO A 104 -3.55 7.22 -16.40
C PRO A 104 -2.66 7.03 -15.16
N ILE A 105 -3.24 6.79 -13.97
CA ILE A 105 -2.45 6.42 -12.77
C ILE A 105 -1.72 5.09 -13.01
N ALA A 106 -2.44 4.06 -13.46
CA ALA A 106 -1.88 2.73 -13.65
C ALA A 106 -0.78 2.72 -14.70
N ASP A 107 -1.00 3.39 -15.84
CA ASP A 107 -0.02 3.51 -16.91
C ASP A 107 1.26 4.23 -16.44
N ALA A 108 1.12 5.32 -15.67
CA ALA A 108 2.26 6.06 -15.13
C ALA A 108 3.09 5.20 -14.16
N TYR A 109 2.42 4.46 -13.26
CA TYR A 109 3.12 3.54 -12.36
C TYR A 109 3.81 2.42 -13.12
N GLN A 110 3.13 1.76 -14.07
CA GLN A 110 3.71 0.67 -14.87
C GLN A 110 4.95 1.13 -15.64
N ASN A 111 4.88 2.32 -16.26
CA ASN A 111 6.01 2.90 -16.97
C ASN A 111 7.19 3.18 -16.02
N MET A 112 6.92 3.82 -14.87
CA MET A 112 7.93 4.09 -13.85
C MET A 112 8.58 2.81 -13.32
N GLY A 113 7.79 1.79 -12.94
CA GLY A 113 8.33 0.53 -12.41
C GLY A 113 9.21 -0.19 -13.42
N LYS A 114 8.82 -0.19 -14.71
CA LYS A 114 9.66 -0.72 -15.79
C LYS A 114 10.97 0.05 -15.95
N GLN A 115 10.92 1.39 -15.93
CA GLN A 115 12.13 2.21 -16.11
C GLN A 115 13.11 2.12 -14.94
N LEU A 116 12.61 1.96 -13.72
CA LEU A 116 13.44 1.93 -12.51
C LEU A 116 13.79 0.51 -12.03
N ASP A 117 13.24 -0.51 -12.70
CA ASP A 117 13.29 -1.92 -12.30
C ASP A 117 12.83 -2.09 -10.84
N VAL A 118 11.58 -1.69 -10.58
CA VAL A 118 10.95 -1.68 -9.26
C VAL A 118 9.55 -2.27 -9.33
N ASP A 119 9.27 -3.20 -8.42
CA ASP A 119 7.98 -3.87 -8.31
C ASP A 119 6.87 -2.90 -7.86
N ILE A 120 5.64 -3.19 -8.30
CA ILE A 120 4.45 -2.37 -8.01
C ILE A 120 3.37 -3.27 -7.43
N VAL A 121 2.85 -2.91 -6.26
CA VAL A 121 1.65 -3.51 -5.70
C VAL A 121 0.42 -2.75 -6.22
N PRO A 122 -0.51 -3.39 -6.96
CA PRO A 122 -1.55 -2.72 -7.74
C PRO A 122 -2.80 -2.36 -6.91
N CYS A 123 -2.63 -1.65 -5.78
CA CYS A 123 -3.72 -1.29 -4.87
C CYS A 123 -4.84 -0.48 -5.57
N GLY A 124 -4.47 0.42 -6.49
CA GLY A 124 -5.41 1.19 -7.30
C GLY A 124 -6.29 0.33 -8.20
N LEU A 125 -5.68 -0.56 -8.97
CA LEU A 125 -6.39 -1.46 -9.87
C LEU A 125 -7.29 -2.44 -9.12
N LEU A 126 -6.83 -2.98 -7.98
CA LEU A 126 -7.66 -3.80 -7.10
C LEU A 126 -8.88 -3.02 -6.60
N SER A 127 -8.69 -1.78 -6.18
CA SER A 127 -9.80 -0.91 -5.76
C SER A 127 -10.81 -0.66 -6.89
N SER A 128 -10.33 -0.49 -8.12
CA SER A 128 -11.17 -0.37 -9.32
C SER A 128 -12.01 -1.64 -9.57
N GLN A 129 -11.42 -2.83 -9.38
CA GLN A 129 -12.17 -4.09 -9.51
C GLN A 129 -13.26 -4.23 -8.46
N VAL A 130 -13.02 -3.86 -7.20
CA VAL A 130 -14.07 -3.86 -6.17
C VAL A 130 -15.22 -2.95 -6.57
N ARG A 131 -14.93 -1.72 -7.00
CA ARG A 131 -15.96 -0.76 -7.43
C ARG A 131 -16.80 -1.28 -8.60
N LYS A 132 -16.21 -2.09 -9.48
CA LYS A 132 -16.90 -2.69 -10.63
C LYS A 132 -17.77 -3.88 -10.22
N LEU A 133 -17.24 -4.77 -9.38
CA LEU A 133 -17.85 -6.08 -9.09
C LEU A 133 -18.78 -6.05 -7.87
N ARG A 134 -18.51 -5.17 -6.90
CA ARG A 134 -19.24 -5.01 -5.64
C ARG A 134 -19.33 -3.52 -5.27
N PRO A 135 -20.06 -2.70 -6.07
CA PRO A 135 -20.11 -1.24 -5.90
C PRO A 135 -20.68 -0.79 -4.54
N GLU A 136 -21.42 -1.65 -3.84
CA GLU A 136 -21.96 -1.39 -2.51
C GLU A 136 -20.91 -1.51 -1.39
N ILE A 137 -19.73 -2.10 -1.67
CA ILE A 137 -18.60 -2.06 -0.73
C ILE A 137 -18.00 -0.65 -0.77
N ASN A 138 -18.31 0.16 0.25
CA ASN A 138 -17.69 1.46 0.39
C ASN A 138 -16.17 1.32 0.62
N LEU A 139 -15.37 1.86 -0.31
CA LEU A 139 -13.91 1.88 -0.24
C LEU A 139 -13.35 3.20 0.30
N PHE A 140 -14.15 4.25 0.41
CA PHE A 140 -13.69 5.57 0.83
C PHE A 140 -14.21 5.89 2.22
N ASP A 141 -13.49 6.72 2.98
CA ASP A 141 -13.99 7.19 4.27
C ASP A 141 -15.10 8.25 4.08
N ASP A 142 -15.21 9.22 4.97
CA ASP A 142 -16.14 10.35 4.87
C ASP A 142 -15.82 11.33 3.73
N ASP A 143 -14.77 11.07 2.93
CA ASP A 143 -14.34 11.91 1.83
C ASP A 143 -14.15 11.18 0.48
N ASP A 144 -13.61 11.91 -0.50
CA ASP A 144 -13.49 11.46 -1.89
C ASP A 144 -12.26 10.58 -2.17
N LYS A 145 -11.32 10.45 -1.21
CA LYS A 145 -9.97 9.96 -1.51
C LYS A 145 -9.31 9.09 -0.44
N HIS A 146 -9.63 9.25 0.83
CA HIS A 146 -9.01 8.46 1.89
C HIS A 146 -9.63 7.06 1.99
N PRO A 147 -8.83 6.02 2.27
CA PRO A 147 -9.30 4.65 2.25
C PRO A 147 -10.12 4.35 3.51
N SER A 148 -11.32 3.80 3.32
CA SER A 148 -12.12 3.19 4.38
C SER A 148 -11.41 1.98 5.03
N LYS A 149 -12.06 1.38 6.03
CA LYS A 149 -11.68 0.06 6.57
C LYS A 149 -11.60 -1.05 5.52
N ASN A 150 -12.50 -1.06 4.52
CA ASN A 150 -12.50 -2.10 3.47
C ASN A 150 -11.30 -1.90 2.52
N ALA A 151 -11.00 -0.65 2.14
CA ALA A 151 -9.83 -0.34 1.30
C ALA A 151 -8.51 -0.57 2.05
N THR A 152 -8.45 -0.22 3.34
CA THR A 152 -7.28 -0.51 4.17
C THR A 152 -7.04 -2.02 4.27
N TYR A 153 -8.10 -2.81 4.42
CA TYR A 153 -8.02 -4.28 4.41
C TYR A 153 -7.53 -4.80 3.06
N LEU A 154 -8.14 -4.36 1.95
CA LEU A 154 -7.76 -4.74 0.59
C LEU A 154 -6.29 -4.45 0.29
N ASN A 155 -5.80 -3.26 0.64
CA ASN A 155 -4.42 -2.87 0.42
C ASN A 155 -3.47 -3.75 1.25
N ALA A 156 -3.81 -4.02 2.52
CA ALA A 156 -3.01 -4.91 3.36
C ALA A 156 -3.01 -6.37 2.86
N LEU A 157 -4.13 -6.87 2.32
CA LEU A 157 -4.18 -8.17 1.65
C LEU A 157 -3.24 -8.23 0.43
N ALA A 158 -3.24 -7.17 -0.40
CA ALA A 158 -2.37 -7.10 -1.57
C ALA A 158 -0.89 -7.17 -1.18
N PHE A 159 -0.47 -6.43 -0.15
CA PHE A 159 0.89 -6.52 0.39
C PHE A 159 1.19 -7.86 1.05
N PHE A 160 0.22 -8.45 1.78
CA PHE A 160 0.41 -9.79 2.34
C PHE A 160 0.71 -10.79 1.23
N LYS A 161 -0.13 -10.84 0.18
CA LYS A 161 0.10 -11.71 -0.98
C LYS A 161 1.43 -11.41 -1.67
N TYR A 162 1.77 -10.13 -1.87
CA TYR A 162 3.04 -9.72 -2.47
C TYR A 162 4.24 -10.32 -1.71
N PHE A 163 4.26 -10.22 -0.38
CA PHE A 163 5.39 -10.64 0.44
C PHE A 163 5.42 -12.14 0.77
N THR A 164 4.26 -12.81 0.84
CA THR A 164 4.22 -14.22 1.30
C THR A 164 3.91 -15.20 0.19
N ASN A 165 3.30 -14.72 -0.91
CA ASN A 165 2.65 -15.52 -1.94
C ASN A 165 1.62 -16.53 -1.37
N GLU A 166 1.16 -16.33 -0.14
CA GLU A 166 0.16 -17.18 0.51
C GLU A 166 -1.25 -16.71 0.18
N LYS A 167 -2.20 -17.65 0.17
CA LYS A 167 -3.63 -17.36 0.01
C LYS A 167 -4.15 -16.56 1.21
N THR A 168 -5.00 -15.58 0.92
CA THR A 168 -5.52 -14.63 1.91
C THR A 168 -6.77 -15.12 2.66
N LYS A 169 -7.38 -16.22 2.21
CA LYS A 169 -8.65 -16.79 2.74
C LYS A 169 -8.72 -16.97 4.28
N ASN A 170 -7.58 -17.16 4.94
CA ASN A 170 -7.52 -17.42 6.39
C ASN A 170 -7.24 -16.16 7.21
N ILE A 171 -7.07 -15.00 6.57
CA ILE A 171 -6.82 -13.75 7.28
C ILE A 171 -8.11 -13.33 8.00
N PRO A 172 -8.06 -13.01 9.30
CA PRO A 172 -9.26 -12.61 10.04
C PRO A 172 -9.94 -11.37 9.44
N LYS A 173 -11.28 -11.34 9.43
CA LYS A 173 -12.07 -10.14 9.07
C LYS A 173 -12.05 -9.04 10.16
N ARG A 174 -11.66 -9.42 11.38
CA ARG A 174 -11.46 -8.49 12.49
C ARG A 174 -9.99 -8.50 12.84
N ILE A 175 -9.30 -7.43 12.50
CA ILE A 175 -7.86 -7.34 12.68
C ILE A 175 -7.58 -6.75 14.05
N THR A 176 -6.69 -7.39 14.81
CA THR A 176 -6.31 -6.97 16.16
C THR A 176 -4.81 -6.87 16.31
N THR A 177 -4.38 -5.97 17.17
CA THR A 177 -3.02 -5.94 17.72
C THR A 177 -3.09 -5.84 19.24
N THR A 178 -1.95 -5.54 19.87
CA THR A 178 -1.83 -5.30 21.30
C THR A 178 -1.53 -3.82 21.53
N ASP A 179 -2.16 -3.21 22.53
CA ASP A 179 -1.87 -1.83 22.94
C ASP A 179 -0.63 -1.73 23.86
N GLN A 180 -0.35 -0.52 24.35
CA GLN A 180 0.79 -0.25 25.25
C GLN A 180 0.72 -0.97 26.61
N ASN A 181 -0.46 -1.47 27.00
CA ASN A 181 -0.69 -2.17 28.26
C ASN A 181 -0.79 -3.70 28.08
N GLY A 182 -0.49 -4.22 26.89
CA GLY A 182 -0.61 -5.64 26.62
C GLY A 182 -2.04 -6.11 26.31
N GLN A 183 -3.00 -5.19 26.13
CA GLN A 183 -4.41 -5.52 25.92
C GLN A 183 -4.77 -5.58 24.44
N LYS A 184 -5.83 -6.34 24.12
CA LYS A 184 -6.32 -6.51 22.74
C LYS A 184 -6.86 -5.17 22.21
N LEU A 185 -6.25 -4.67 21.15
CA LEU A 185 -6.67 -3.50 20.39
C LEU A 185 -7.26 -3.93 19.04
N TRP A 186 -8.46 -3.46 18.71
CA TRP A 186 -9.08 -3.71 17.42
C TRP A 186 -8.66 -2.65 16.40
N LEU A 187 -8.09 -3.09 15.28
CA LEU A 187 -7.69 -2.22 14.18
C LEU A 187 -8.79 -2.08 13.14
N LEU A 188 -9.49 -3.17 12.78
CA LEU A 188 -10.54 -3.17 11.76
C LEU A 188 -11.67 -4.15 12.09
N PHE A 189 -12.89 -3.82 11.64
CA PHE A 189 -14.07 -4.68 11.69
C PHE A 189 -14.78 -4.73 10.34
N LEU A 190 -14.67 -5.86 9.63
CA LEU A 190 -15.37 -6.10 8.37
C LEU A 190 -16.53 -7.10 8.54
N SER A 191 -17.52 -7.01 7.67
CA SER A 191 -18.50 -8.09 7.49
C SER A 191 -17.80 -9.32 6.90
N GLN A 192 -18.35 -10.51 7.14
CA GLN A 192 -17.80 -11.74 6.56
C GLN A 192 -17.83 -11.66 5.03
N GLN A 193 -18.98 -11.27 4.47
CA GLN A 193 -19.18 -11.19 3.03
C GLN A 193 -18.19 -10.23 2.33
N ASN A 194 -17.84 -9.10 2.96
CA ASN A 194 -16.85 -8.18 2.39
C ASN A 194 -15.45 -8.79 2.47
N ALA A 195 -15.08 -9.37 3.62
CA ALA A 195 -13.76 -9.98 3.78
C ALA A 195 -13.54 -11.12 2.77
N ASP A 196 -14.51 -12.03 2.64
CA ASP A 196 -14.44 -13.16 1.71
C ASP A 196 -14.25 -12.68 0.26
N PHE A 197 -15.03 -11.69 -0.16
CA PHE A 197 -14.91 -11.12 -1.50
C PHE A 197 -13.55 -10.45 -1.73
N LEU A 198 -13.07 -9.63 -0.80
CA LEU A 198 -11.78 -8.94 -0.95
C LEU A 198 -10.60 -9.92 -0.97
N GLN A 199 -10.67 -10.99 -0.17
CA GLN A 199 -9.68 -12.08 -0.18
C GLN A 199 -9.69 -12.83 -1.50
N GLN A 200 -10.88 -13.24 -1.97
CA GLN A 200 -11.03 -13.91 -3.26
C GLN A 200 -10.52 -13.05 -4.42
N LEU A 201 -10.82 -11.75 -4.41
CA LEU A 201 -10.35 -10.82 -5.41
C LEU A 201 -8.82 -10.77 -5.45
N VAL A 202 -8.16 -10.58 -4.30
CA VAL A 202 -6.68 -10.51 -4.23
C VAL A 202 -6.04 -11.85 -4.62
N ASP A 203 -6.60 -12.97 -4.15
CA ASP A 203 -6.07 -14.31 -4.46
C ASP A 203 -6.13 -14.65 -5.94
N ASN A 204 -7.13 -14.10 -6.66
CA ASN A 204 -7.36 -14.34 -8.09
C ASN A 204 -6.82 -13.23 -9.00
N TYR A 205 -6.43 -12.07 -8.45
CA TYR A 205 -5.83 -11.00 -9.24
C TYR A 205 -4.37 -11.34 -9.54
N ASP A 206 -4.00 -11.33 -10.81
CA ASP A 206 -2.64 -11.63 -11.25
C ASP A 206 -1.74 -10.39 -11.15
N PHE A 207 -0.71 -10.49 -10.31
CA PHE A 207 0.33 -9.48 -10.18
C PHE A 207 1.58 -10.11 -9.55
N LYS A 208 2.74 -9.54 -9.89
CA LYS A 208 4.06 -9.99 -9.42
C LYS A 208 4.11 -10.06 -7.89
N THR A 209 4.73 -11.10 -7.36
CA THR A 209 5.02 -11.26 -5.92
C THR A 209 6.52 -11.41 -5.74
N ILE A 210 7.03 -11.41 -4.51
CA ILE A 210 8.48 -11.60 -4.31
C ILE A 210 8.97 -13.01 -4.72
N ILE A 211 8.07 -13.98 -4.89
CA ILE A 211 8.40 -15.38 -5.25
C ILE A 211 8.13 -15.69 -6.73
N ASN A 212 7.27 -14.92 -7.40
CA ASN A 212 6.76 -15.18 -8.76
C ASN A 212 6.81 -13.92 -9.63
#